data_AF-A0A6G0SD59-F1
#
_entry.id   AF-A0A6G0SD59-F1
#
_cell.length_a   1.000
_cell.length_b   1.000
_cell.length_c   1.000
_cell.angle_alpha   90.00
_cell.angle_beta   90.00
_cell.angle_gamma   90.00
#
_symmetry.space_group_name_H-M   'P 1'
#
loop_
_entity.id
_entity.type
_entity.pdbx_description
1 polymer ?
#
loop_
_entity_poly.entity_id
_entity_poly.type
_entity_poly.pdbx_seq_one_letter_code
_entity_poly.pdbx_strand_id
1 'polypeptide(L)' 'MSLSAFVLTNTQKARTTAISAFKRMLELEDVILEFVQASILMDASDKRLTATMDRLGYYLATNEGKNGKLARNTASSY' A
#
# COMPACT_ATOMS: atom_id res chain seq x y z
N MET A 1 -19.65 -22.65 -8.69
CA MET A 1 -18.24 -22.28 -8.45
C MET A 1 -18.21 -20.95 -7.72
N SER A 2 -17.39 -20.81 -6.66
CA SER A 2 -17.32 -19.57 -5.86
C SER A 2 -16.38 -18.56 -6.50
N LEU A 3 -16.77 -17.29 -6.55
CA LEU A 3 -15.92 -16.17 -7.03
C LEU A 3 -14.61 -16.02 -6.23
N SER A 4 -14.54 -16.62 -5.04
CA SER A 4 -13.30 -16.71 -4.24
C SER A 4 -12.18 -17.48 -4.93
N ALA A 5 -12.49 -18.37 -5.89
CA ALA A 5 -11.50 -19.13 -6.64
C ALA A 5 -10.73 -18.30 -7.69
N PHE A 6 -11.21 -17.09 -8.01
CA PHE A 6 -10.57 -16.17 -8.97
C PHE A 6 -9.73 -15.07 -8.31
N VAL A 7 -9.64 -15.06 -6.98
CA VAL A 7 -8.61 -14.26 -6.30
C VAL A 7 -7.28 -14.98 -6.52
N LEU A 8 -6.61 -14.65 -7.62
CA LEU A 8 -5.26 -15.14 -7.90
C LEU A 8 -4.41 -14.95 -6.65
N THR A 9 -3.69 -16.00 -6.25
CA THR A 9 -2.75 -15.98 -5.12
C THR A 9 -1.78 -14.80 -5.21
N ASN A 10 -1.46 -14.37 -6.45
CA ASN A 10 -0.65 -13.19 -6.72
C ASN A 10 -1.28 -11.89 -6.18
N THR A 11 -2.61 -11.75 -6.23
CA THR A 11 -3.36 -10.58 -5.69
C THR A 11 -3.30 -10.53 -4.16
N GLN A 12 -3.38 -11.68 -3.48
CA GLN A 12 -3.20 -11.72 -2.02
C GLN A 12 -1.77 -11.35 -1.63
N LYS A 13 -0.78 -11.87 -2.37
CA LYS A 13 0.64 -11.55 -2.14
C LYS A 13 0.94 -10.08 -2.39
N ALA A 14 0.43 -9.52 -3.49
CA ALA A 14 0.55 -8.09 -3.81
C ALA A 14 -0.06 -7.23 -2.70
N ARG A 15 -1.26 -7.59 -2.21
CA ARG A 15 -1.92 -6.90 -1.09
C ARG A 15 -1.08 -6.92 0.18
N THR A 16 -0.60 -8.08 0.61
CA THR A 16 0.24 -8.20 1.81
C THR A 16 1.53 -7.39 1.67
N THR A 17 2.10 -7.37 0.47
CA THR A 17 3.32 -6.61 0.19
C THR A 17 3.07 -5.09 0.24
N ALA A 18 1.97 -4.61 -0.35
CA ALA A 18 1.58 -3.21 -0.27
C ALA A 18 1.29 -2.76 1.17
N ILE A 19 0.59 -3.57 1.96
CA ILE A 19 0.35 -3.30 3.39
C ILE A 19 1.66 -3.21 4.16
N SER A 20 2.60 -4.13 3.91
CA SER A 20 3.90 -4.10 4.56
C SER A 20 4.73 -2.87 4.17
N ALA A 21 4.69 -2.45 2.91
CA ALA A 21 5.39 -1.26 2.45
C ALA A 21 4.81 0.02 3.08
N PHE A 22 3.48 0.08 3.17
CA PHE A 22 2.77 1.18 3.82
C PHE A 22 3.12 1.29 5.31
N LYS A 23 3.12 0.18 6.06
CA LYS A 23 3.53 0.19 7.48
C LYS A 23 4.96 0.68 7.69
N ARG A 24 5.89 0.22 6.85
CA ARG A 24 7.30 0.66 6.90
C ARG A 24 7.45 2.15 6.61
N MET A 25 6.70 2.68 5.64
CA MET A 25 6.68 4.12 5.36
C MET A 25 6.25 4.89 6.60
N LEU A 26 5.18 4.46 7.27
CA LEU A 26 4.69 5.11 8.50
C LEU A 26 5.72 5.03 9.64
N GLU A 27 6.35 3.87 9.84
CA GLU A 27 7.42 3.71 10.85
C GLU A 27 8.61 4.65 10.61
N LEU A 28 9.02 4.84 9.35
CA LEU A 28 10.11 5.75 8.98
C LEU A 28 9.75 7.23 9.20
N GLU A 29 8.46 7.56 9.11
CA GLU A 29 7.94 8.91 9.32
C GLU A 29 7.55 9.18 10.77
N ASP A 30 7.74 8.20 11.66
CA ASP A 30 7.29 8.22 13.06
C ASP A 30 5.78 8.52 13.19
N VAL A 31 4.99 7.97 12.26
CA VAL A 31 3.55 8.14 12.20
C VAL A 31 2.85 6.85 12.61
N ILE A 32 1.89 6.97 13.51
CA ILE A 32 1.09 5.85 14.00
C ILE A 32 -0.07 5.57 13.02
N LEU A 33 -0.31 4.28 12.72
CA LEU A 33 -1.33 3.86 11.76
C LEU A 33 -2.74 4.33 12.16
N GLU A 34 -3.07 4.22 13.44
CA GLU A 34 -4.35 4.61 14.02
C GLU A 34 -4.62 6.11 13.81
N PHE A 35 -3.57 6.94 13.87
CA PHE A 35 -3.67 8.37 13.59
C PHE A 35 -4.04 8.62 12.13
N VAL A 36 -3.37 7.95 11.19
CA VAL A 36 -3.67 8.08 9.75
C VAL A 36 -5.10 7.62 9.47
N GLN A 37 -5.53 6.49 10.02
CA GLN A 37 -6.89 5.99 9.87
C GLN A 37 -7.94 6.95 10.41
N ALA A 38 -7.78 7.43 11.64
CA ALA A 38 -8.68 8.42 12.23
C ALA A 38 -8.71 9.70 11.40
N SER A 39 -7.56 10.13 10.90
CA SER A 39 -7.46 11.34 10.09
C SER A 39 -8.21 11.23 8.76
N ILE A 40 -8.13 10.09 8.08
CA ILE A 40 -8.84 9.84 6.82
C ILE A 40 -10.35 9.73 7.09
N LEU A 41 -10.76 9.03 8.16
CA LEU A 41 -12.16 8.88 8.51
C LEU A 41 -12.84 10.21 8.88
N MET A 42 -12.10 11.14 9.47
CA MET A 42 -12.61 12.48 9.83
C MET A 42 -12.57 13.47 8.66
N ASP A 43 -11.99 13.10 7.52
CA ASP A 43 -11.89 13.99 6.36
C ASP A 43 -13.04 13.78 5.37
N ALA A 44 -14.03 14.66 5.41
CA ALA A 44 -15.15 14.66 4.47
C ALA A 44 -14.77 15.12 3.04
N SER A 45 -13.54 15.62 2.84
CA SER A 45 -13.08 16.15 1.55
C SER A 45 -12.26 15.16 0.72
N ASP A 46 -12.01 13.95 1.23
CA ASP A 46 -11.16 12.90 0.67
C ASP A 46 -9.68 13.29 0.41
N LYS A 47 -9.29 14.53 0.70
CA LYS A 47 -7.95 15.06 0.44
C LYS A 47 -6.87 14.32 1.21
N ARG A 48 -7.14 13.91 2.44
CA ARG A 48 -6.20 13.17 3.29
C ARG A 48 -5.95 11.77 2.75
N LEU A 49 -6.96 11.12 2.19
CA LEU A 49 -6.76 9.84 1.52
C LEU A 49 -5.86 10.03 0.30
N THR A 50 -6.17 10.99 -0.57
CA THR A 50 -5.36 11.30 -1.76
C THR A 50 -3.91 11.62 -1.38
N ALA A 51 -3.69 12.53 -0.44
CA ALA A 51 -2.34 12.90 0.00
C ALA A 51 -1.56 11.72 0.60
N THR A 52 -2.24 10.85 1.35
CA THR A 52 -1.62 9.64 1.91
C THR A 52 -1.20 8.67 0.80
N MET A 53 -2.04 8.50 -0.23
CA MET A 53 -1.75 7.64 -1.37
C MET A 53 -0.65 8.22 -2.27
N ASP A 54 -0.62 9.53 -2.50
CA ASP A 54 0.46 10.20 -3.23
C ASP A 54 1.80 10.01 -2.53
N ARG A 55 1.82 10.15 -1.20
CA ARG A 55 3.00 9.94 -0.38
C ARG A 55 3.48 8.50 -0.41
N LEU A 56 2.55 7.54 -0.35
CA LEU A 56 2.88 6.12 -0.56
C LEU A 56 3.46 5.91 -1.95
N GLY A 57 2.86 6.46 -3.00
CA GLY A 57 3.38 6.38 -4.36
C GLY A 57 4.81 6.90 -4.49
N TYR A 58 5.09 8.04 -3.87
CA TYR A 58 6.44 8.60 -3.79
C TYR A 58 7.42 7.65 -3.08
N TYR A 59 7.06 7.18 -1.87
CA TYR A 59 7.88 6.24 -1.11
C TYR A 59 8.18 4.96 -1.90
N LEU A 60 7.17 4.42 -2.59
CA LEU A 60 7.35 3.23 -3.42
C LEU A 60 8.34 3.49 -4.57
N ALA A 61 8.22 4.64 -5.25
CA ALA A 61 9.11 5.00 -6.35
C ALA A 61 10.56 5.20 -5.90
N THR A 62 10.77 5.80 -4.73
CA THR A 62 12.10 6.15 -4.24
C THR A 62 12.79 5.03 -3.47
N ASN A 63 12.04 4.23 -2.70
CA ASN A 63 12.63 3.30 -1.73
C ASN A 63 12.45 1.83 -2.16
N GLU A 64 11.43 1.51 -2.95
CA GLU A 64 11.07 0.12 -3.29
C GLU A 64 11.05 -0.17 -4.81
N GLY A 65 11.19 0.84 -5.67
CA GLY A 65 10.90 0.75 -7.10
C GLY A 65 12.01 0.18 -7.99
N LYS A 66 13.28 0.55 -7.78
CA LYS A 66 14.38 0.18 -8.72
C LYS A 66 15.17 -1.08 -8.35
N ASN A 67 15.18 -1.48 -7.08
CA ASN A 67 15.88 -2.68 -6.58
C ASN A 67 15.08 -3.46 -5.51
N GLY A 68 13.81 -3.09 -5.29
CA GLY A 68 13.04 -3.51 -4.10
C GLY A 68 12.13 -4.72 -4.29
N LYS A 69 11.63 -5.22 -3.15
CA LYS A 69 10.85 -6.46 -2.99
C LYS A 69 9.53 -6.45 -3.77
N LEU A 70 9.08 -5.28 -4.22
CA LEU A 70 7.80 -5.05 -4.89
C LEU A 70 7.80 -5.42 -6.38
N ALA A 71 8.90 -5.21 -7.10
CA ALA A 71 9.00 -5.53 -8.52
C ALA A 71 8.71 -7.02 -8.80
N ARG A 72 9.05 -7.89 -7.84
CA ARG A 72 8.82 -9.35 -7.87
C ARG A 72 7.38 -9.80 -7.56
N ASN A 73 6.53 -8.93 -7.01
CA ASN A 73 5.15 -9.23 -6.61
C ASN A 73 4.11 -8.48 -7.44
N THR A 74 4.54 -7.85 -8.54
CA THR A 74 3.66 -7.17 -9.49
C THR A 74 2.82 -8.19 -10.26
N ALA A 75 1.57 -7.82 -10.61
CA ALA A 75 0.63 -8.67 -11.33
C ALA A 75 1.16 -9.20 -12.68
N SER A 76 2.24 -8.61 -13.21
CA SER A 76 2.89 -8.98 -14.46
C SER A 76 3.89 -10.14 -14.37
N SER A 77 4.06 -10.81 -13.22
CA SER A 77 4.79 -12.10 -13.19
C SER A 77 3.90 -13.22 -13.73
N TYR A 78 3.60 -13.17 -15.03
CA TYR A 78 3.11 -14.28 -15.83
C TYR A 78 4.22 -14.75 -16.76
#